data_AF-A0A7W2XXS0-F1
#
_entry.id   AF-A0A7W2XXS0-F1
#
_cell.length_a   1.000
_cell.length_b   1.000
_cell.length_c   1.000
_cell.angle_alpha   90.00
_cell.angle_beta   90.00
_cell.angle_gamma   90.00
#
_symmetry.space_group_name_H-M   'P 1'
#
loop_
_entity.id
_entity.type
_entity.pdbx_description
1 polymer ?
#
loop_
_entity_poly.entity_id
_entity_poly.type
_entity_poly.pdbx_seq_one_letter_code
_entity_poly.pdbx_strand_id
1 'polypeptide(L)'
;MQILNNKANFNPKHETHKEILLKFLALVLILLTYFSYMSWKYDAATGFGVSVLTWSFFVLCTPIADGGFILAFPIRLLFNIKMAYTQIVLWFVAVGINVYMFFQHSNIYDLAFVTKLLKHILSEPYPYWSILLISALGTFLSIFFGDEMMDVAAHKDRSIAHSYGFKYRTLMVLGLCILTVTAYYYLLNSLNVVSP
;
A
#
# COMPACT_ATOMS: atom_id res chain seq x y z
N MET A 1 -18.18 -53.79 12.05
CA MET A 1 -17.07 -52.90 12.47
C MET A 1 -17.37 -51.52 11.89
N GLN A 2 -17.70 -50.56 12.75
CA GLN A 2 -18.31 -49.27 12.38
C GLN A 2 -17.34 -48.39 11.60
N ILE A 3 -17.81 -47.87 10.46
CA ILE A 3 -17.10 -46.91 9.60
C ILE A 3 -17.13 -45.54 10.30
N LEU A 4 -15.95 -44.97 10.47
CA LEU A 4 -15.68 -43.70 11.16
C LEU A 4 -16.50 -42.54 10.56
N ASN A 5 -17.46 -42.06 11.35
CA ASN A 5 -18.24 -40.87 11.07
C ASN A 5 -17.42 -39.62 11.46
N ASN A 6 -16.51 -39.19 10.60
CA ASN A 6 -15.80 -37.92 10.80
C ASN A 6 -16.54 -36.80 10.03
N LYS A 7 -17.59 -36.27 10.65
CA LYS A 7 -18.19 -35.00 10.21
C LYS A 7 -17.19 -33.89 10.53
N ALA A 8 -16.34 -33.56 9.57
CA ALA A 8 -15.62 -32.30 9.55
C ALA A 8 -16.66 -31.17 9.41
N ASN A 9 -17.18 -30.68 10.54
CA ASN A 9 -17.96 -29.45 10.61
C ASN A 9 -17.02 -28.27 10.36
N PHE A 10 -16.68 -28.01 9.11
CA PHE A 10 -16.23 -26.68 8.69
C PHE A 10 -17.45 -25.76 8.79
N ASN A 11 -17.46 -24.89 9.80
CA ASN A 11 -18.44 -23.83 9.96
C ASN A 11 -17.81 -22.49 9.50
N PRO A 12 -17.95 -22.08 8.23
CA PRO A 12 -17.40 -20.82 7.74
C PRO A 12 -18.39 -19.70 8.03
N LYS A 13 -18.57 -19.33 9.31
CA LYS A 13 -19.52 -18.28 9.69
C LYS A 13 -18.82 -16.92 9.78
N HIS A 14 -18.66 -16.25 8.64
CA HIS A 14 -18.59 -14.78 8.48
C HIS A 14 -17.62 -13.94 9.38
N GLU A 15 -16.48 -14.46 9.83
CA GLU A 15 -15.53 -13.64 10.62
C GLU A 15 -14.65 -12.70 9.78
N THR A 16 -14.52 -12.97 8.48
CA THR A 16 -13.55 -12.29 7.60
C THR A 16 -13.83 -10.80 7.41
N HIS A 17 -15.10 -10.38 7.39
CA HIS A 17 -15.44 -8.97 7.17
C HIS A 17 -15.19 -8.09 8.40
N LYS A 18 -15.40 -8.62 9.61
CA LYS A 18 -15.18 -7.86 10.86
C LYS A 18 -13.71 -7.61 11.12
N GLU A 19 -12.87 -8.60 10.85
CA GLU A 19 -11.42 -8.45 11.00
C GLU A 19 -10.85 -7.41 10.03
N ILE A 20 -11.30 -7.43 8.77
CA ILE A 20 -10.89 -6.44 7.76
C ILE A 20 -11.36 -5.03 8.15
N LEU A 21 -12.60 -4.90 8.62
CA LEU A 21 -13.16 -3.63 9.07
C LEU A 21 -12.44 -3.10 10.32
N LEU A 22 -12.02 -3.98 11.23
CA LEU A 22 -11.24 -3.60 12.41
C LEU A 22 -9.84 -3.13 12.04
N LYS A 23 -9.15 -3.83 11.11
CA LYS A 23 -7.86 -3.39 10.56
C LYS A 23 -7.97 -2.03 9.87
N PHE A 24 -9.03 -1.83 9.08
CA PHE A 24 -9.35 -0.54 8.46
C PHE A 24 -9.55 0.57 9.51
N LEU A 25 -10.38 0.33 10.53
CA LEU A 25 -10.66 1.29 11.59
C LEU A 25 -9.38 1.65 12.38
N ALA A 26 -8.54 0.66 12.69
CA ALA A 26 -7.27 0.87 13.36
C ALA A 26 -6.33 1.75 12.52
N LEU A 27 -6.25 1.50 11.20
CA LEU A 27 -5.44 2.30 10.29
C LEU A 27 -5.94 3.75 10.19
N VAL A 28 -7.26 3.94 10.08
CA VAL A 28 -7.90 5.27 10.10
C VAL A 28 -7.61 5.98 11.42
N LEU A 29 -7.70 5.29 12.56
CA LEU A 29 -7.40 5.86 13.87
C LEU A 29 -5.95 6.34 13.97
N ILE A 30 -4.99 5.55 13.48
CA ILE A 30 -3.58 5.95 13.43
C ILE A 30 -3.40 7.21 12.59
N LEU A 31 -4.03 7.27 11.41
CA LEU A 31 -3.94 8.43 10.52
C LEU A 31 -4.59 9.67 11.14
N LEU A 32 -5.76 9.53 11.78
CA LEU A 32 -6.42 10.62 12.49
C LEU A 32 -5.61 11.13 13.69
N THR A 33 -4.95 10.23 14.41
CA THR A 33 -4.07 10.59 15.53
C THR A 33 -2.87 11.36 15.02
N TYR A 34 -2.24 10.88 13.94
CA TYR A 34 -1.13 11.56 13.27
C TYR A 34 -1.53 12.95 12.74
N PHE A 35 -2.68 13.04 12.05
CA PHE A 35 -3.23 14.30 11.56
C PHE A 35 -3.52 15.28 12.70
N SER A 36 -4.11 14.81 13.80
CA SER A 36 -4.41 15.66 14.97
C SER A 36 -3.13 16.18 15.61
N TYR A 37 -2.11 15.32 15.74
CA TYR A 37 -0.80 15.72 16.23
C TYR A 37 -0.14 16.79 15.34
N MET A 38 -0.17 16.59 14.01
CA MET A 38 0.40 17.55 13.07
C MET A 38 -0.39 18.86 12.99
N SER A 39 -1.71 18.80 13.09
CA SER A 39 -2.59 19.98 13.09
C SER A 39 -2.39 20.82 14.35
N TRP A 40 -2.16 20.19 15.50
CA TRP A 40 -1.81 20.90 16.73
C TRP A 40 -0.44 21.60 16.62
N LYS A 41 0.50 21.01 15.88
CA LYS A 41 1.87 21.52 15.76
C LYS A 41 2.04 22.63 14.71
N TYR A 42 1.36 22.56 13.57
CA TYR A 42 1.66 23.39 12.38
C TYR A 42 0.46 24.16 11.80
N ASP A 43 -0.70 24.16 12.46
CA ASP A 43 -2.01 24.62 11.96
C ASP A 43 -2.79 23.55 11.16
N ALA A 44 -4.12 23.66 11.12
CA ALA A 44 -5.01 22.65 10.55
C ALA A 44 -4.82 22.48 9.03
N ALA A 45 -4.62 23.59 8.30
CA ALA A 45 -4.39 23.54 6.86
C ALA A 45 -3.07 22.83 6.53
N THR A 46 -2.01 23.13 7.28
CA THR A 46 -0.69 22.52 7.11
C THR A 46 -0.69 21.06 7.54
N GLY A 47 -1.32 20.73 8.67
CA GLY A 47 -1.48 19.36 9.17
C GLY A 47 -2.24 18.48 8.17
N PHE A 48 -3.25 19.03 7.49
CA PHE A 48 -3.95 18.35 6.42
C PHE A 48 -3.02 18.08 5.23
N GLY A 49 -2.27 19.08 4.78
CA GLY A 49 -1.27 18.93 3.72
C GLY A 49 -0.25 17.83 4.04
N VAL A 50 0.33 17.83 5.24
CA VAL A 50 1.31 16.81 5.68
C VAL A 50 0.69 15.41 5.69
N SER A 51 -0.57 15.29 6.12
CA SER A 51 -1.27 13.99 6.20
C SER A 51 -1.60 13.44 4.81
N VAL A 52 -2.06 14.29 3.90
CA VAL A 52 -2.33 13.94 2.50
C VAL A 52 -1.04 13.54 1.77
N LEU A 53 0.06 14.27 2.00
CA LEU A 53 1.37 13.93 1.44
C LEU A 53 1.91 12.60 2.02
N THR A 54 1.76 12.39 3.32
CA THR A 54 2.14 11.13 3.98
C THR A 54 1.33 9.96 3.43
N TRP A 55 0.03 10.10 3.24
CA TRP A 55 -0.80 9.09 2.58
C TRP A 55 -0.31 8.83 1.15
N SER A 56 -0.03 9.89 0.38
CA SER A 56 0.46 9.75 -0.99
C SER A 56 1.83 9.07 -1.05
N PHE A 57 2.71 9.29 -0.07
CA PHE A 57 3.96 8.55 0.07
C PHE A 57 3.73 7.04 0.18
N PHE A 58 2.78 6.62 1.02
CA PHE A 58 2.46 5.19 1.15
C PHE A 58 1.91 4.60 -0.15
N VAL A 59 1.04 5.33 -0.85
CA VAL A 59 0.51 4.89 -2.15
C VAL A 59 1.60 4.77 -3.22
N LEU A 60 2.53 5.73 -3.28
CA LEU A 60 3.51 5.80 -4.36
C LEU A 60 4.77 4.99 -4.09
N CYS A 61 5.22 4.90 -2.84
CA CYS A 61 6.56 4.45 -2.50
C CYS A 61 6.60 3.16 -1.66
N THR A 62 5.45 2.50 -1.44
CA THR A 62 5.42 1.15 -0.84
C THR A 62 4.93 0.10 -1.85
N PRO A 63 5.70 -0.98 -2.09
CA PRO A 63 5.34 -2.06 -3.02
C PRO A 63 4.27 -2.99 -2.42
N ILE A 64 3.24 -2.43 -1.78
CA ILE A 64 2.18 -3.14 -1.08
C ILE A 64 0.87 -2.46 -1.45
N ALA A 65 -0.11 -3.25 -1.89
CA ALA A 65 -1.45 -2.77 -2.24
C ALA A 65 -2.24 -2.16 -1.06
N ASP A 66 -1.63 -2.07 0.13
CA ASP A 66 -2.26 -1.55 1.34
C ASP A 66 -2.16 -0.02 1.49
N GLY A 67 -1.23 0.66 0.83
CA GLY A 67 -1.11 2.13 0.93
C GLY A 67 -2.38 2.88 0.49
N GLY A 68 -3.05 2.36 -0.56
CA GLY A 68 -4.34 2.84 -1.02
C GLY A 68 -5.54 2.30 -0.25
N PHE A 69 -5.36 1.36 0.69
CA PHE A 69 -6.45 0.62 1.33
C PHE A 69 -7.47 1.53 2.04
N ILE A 70 -7.01 2.64 2.63
CA ILE A 70 -7.86 3.62 3.34
C ILE A 70 -8.98 4.16 2.44
N LEU A 71 -8.70 4.38 1.15
CA LEU A 71 -9.71 4.86 0.20
C LEU A 71 -10.26 3.73 -0.68
N ALA A 72 -9.43 2.75 -1.02
CA ALA A 72 -9.85 1.62 -1.86
C ALA A 72 -10.93 0.78 -1.18
N PHE A 73 -10.88 0.60 0.14
CA PHE A 73 -11.84 -0.23 0.87
C PHE A 73 -13.26 0.37 0.88
N PRO A 74 -13.50 1.64 1.25
CA PRO A 74 -14.82 2.27 1.14
C PRO A 74 -15.35 2.31 -0.29
N ILE A 75 -14.51 2.67 -1.26
CA ILE A 75 -14.89 2.74 -2.68
C ILE A 75 -15.32 1.35 -3.17
N ARG A 76 -14.58 0.31 -2.81
CA ARG A 76 -14.94 -1.06 -3.14
C ARG A 76 -16.27 -1.48 -2.52
N LEU A 77 -16.50 -1.13 -1.25
CA LEU A 77 -17.76 -1.47 -0.57
C LEU A 77 -18.97 -0.79 -1.23
N LEU A 78 -18.81 0.45 -1.69
CA LEU A 78 -19.89 1.23 -2.31
C LEU A 78 -20.13 0.87 -3.78
N PHE A 79 -19.07 0.63 -4.56
CA PHE A 79 -19.16 0.48 -6.02
C PHE A 79 -18.91 -0.96 -6.52
N ASN A 80 -18.52 -1.88 -5.63
CA ASN A 80 -18.20 -3.28 -5.96
C ASN A 80 -17.20 -3.44 -7.12
N ILE A 81 -16.22 -2.53 -7.20
CA ILE A 81 -15.20 -2.51 -8.24
C ILE A 81 -14.03 -3.44 -7.83
N LYS A 82 -13.39 -4.09 -8.81
CA LYS A 82 -12.15 -4.86 -8.58
C LYS A 82 -11.08 -3.99 -7.93
N MET A 83 -10.33 -4.59 -7.00
CA MET A 83 -9.26 -3.91 -6.24
C MET A 83 -8.18 -3.33 -7.16
N ALA A 84 -7.99 -3.89 -8.35
CA ALA A 84 -7.03 -3.38 -9.32
C ALA A 84 -7.34 -1.96 -9.79
N TYR A 85 -8.57 -1.71 -10.22
CA TYR A 85 -8.94 -0.41 -10.77
C TYR A 85 -8.87 0.69 -9.70
N THR A 86 -9.31 0.38 -8.47
CA THR A 86 -9.27 1.37 -7.39
C THR A 86 -7.83 1.77 -7.04
N GLN A 87 -6.90 0.83 -7.05
CA GLN A 87 -5.48 1.11 -6.78
C GLN A 87 -4.83 1.93 -7.89
N ILE A 88 -5.13 1.63 -9.16
CA ILE A 88 -4.65 2.42 -10.31
C ILE A 88 -5.12 3.87 -10.19
N VAL A 89 -6.42 4.06 -9.93
CA VAL A 89 -7.00 5.39 -9.76
C VAL A 89 -6.34 6.12 -8.59
N LEU A 90 -6.19 5.47 -7.44
CA LEU A 90 -5.55 6.08 -6.26
C LEU A 90 -4.09 6.42 -6.49
N TRP A 91 -3.36 5.60 -7.26
CA TRP A 91 -1.98 5.89 -7.63
C TRP A 91 -1.90 7.17 -8.47
N PHE A 92 -2.74 7.31 -9.50
CA PHE A 92 -2.80 8.55 -10.30
C PHE A 92 -3.26 9.75 -9.48
N VAL A 93 -4.21 9.57 -8.55
CA VAL A 93 -4.64 10.62 -7.62
C VAL A 93 -3.47 11.06 -6.72
N ALA A 94 -2.69 10.12 -6.19
CA ALA A 94 -1.52 10.42 -5.37
C ALA A 94 -0.42 11.14 -6.17
N VAL A 95 -0.19 10.78 -7.44
CA VAL A 95 0.70 11.53 -8.34
C VAL A 95 0.16 12.94 -8.55
N GLY A 96 -1.13 13.10 -8.88
CA GLY A 96 -1.75 14.40 -9.12
C GLY A 96 -1.68 15.34 -7.91
N ILE A 97 -1.93 14.81 -6.72
CA ILE A 97 -1.77 15.53 -5.44
C ILE A 97 -0.33 15.99 -5.26
N ASN A 98 0.65 15.11 -5.51
CA ASN A 98 2.06 15.47 -5.37
C ASN A 98 2.49 16.55 -6.36
N VAL A 99 2.08 16.42 -7.62
CA VAL A 99 2.36 17.44 -8.65
C VAL A 99 1.78 18.79 -8.21
N TYR A 100 0.51 18.82 -7.79
CA TYR A 100 -0.14 20.05 -7.31
C TYR A 100 0.55 20.65 -6.08
N MET A 101 0.85 19.83 -5.07
CA MET A 101 1.48 20.27 -3.82
C MET A 101 2.93 20.72 -4.04
N PHE A 102 3.65 20.09 -4.96
CA PHE A 102 5.02 20.46 -5.30
C PHE A 102 5.09 21.86 -5.89
N PHE A 103 4.17 22.23 -6.79
CA PHE A 103 4.13 23.55 -7.40
C PHE A 103 3.60 24.65 -6.46
N GLN A 104 2.55 24.35 -5.68
CA GLN A 104 1.88 25.38 -4.88
C GLN A 104 2.43 25.50 -3.45
N HIS A 105 2.90 24.40 -2.85
CA HIS A 105 3.20 24.31 -1.43
C HIS A 105 4.44 23.45 -1.12
N SER A 106 5.54 23.68 -1.85
CA SER A 106 6.80 22.93 -1.67
C SER A 106 7.35 22.98 -0.23
N ASN A 107 7.01 24.00 0.55
CA ASN A 107 7.43 24.15 1.95
C ASN A 107 6.79 23.12 2.90
N ILE A 108 5.60 22.59 2.59
CA ILE A 108 4.90 21.63 3.45
C ILE A 108 5.67 20.30 3.50
N TYR A 109 6.40 19.98 2.45
CA TYR A 109 7.21 18.77 2.39
C TYR A 109 8.34 18.74 3.43
N ASP A 110 8.87 19.89 3.84
CA ASP A 110 10.03 19.95 4.74
C ASP A 110 9.64 19.84 6.23
N LEU A 111 8.34 19.74 6.54
CA LEU A 111 7.81 19.75 7.92
C LEU A 111 7.88 18.40 8.63
N ALA A 112 7.84 17.30 7.88
CA ALA A 112 7.87 15.95 8.39
C ALA A 112 8.91 15.11 7.65
N PHE A 113 9.48 14.13 8.34
CA PHE A 113 10.49 13.25 7.75
C PHE A 113 9.97 12.52 6.50
N VAL A 114 8.77 11.93 6.58
CA VAL A 114 8.15 11.18 5.47
C VAL A 114 7.91 12.06 4.25
N THR A 115 7.40 13.28 4.45
CA THR A 115 7.16 14.21 3.36
C THR A 115 8.48 14.74 2.79
N LYS A 116 9.52 14.92 3.61
CA LYS A 116 10.83 15.32 3.13
C LYS A 116 11.47 14.24 2.26
N LEU A 117 11.35 12.97 2.66
CA LEU A 117 11.75 11.83 1.83
C LEU A 117 10.97 11.83 0.51
N LEU A 118 9.65 12.03 0.56
CA LEU A 118 8.81 12.10 -0.65
C LEU A 118 9.27 13.19 -1.61
N LYS A 119 9.57 14.40 -1.10
CA LYS A 119 10.09 15.50 -1.92
C LYS A 119 11.41 15.13 -2.57
N HIS A 120 12.31 14.48 -1.85
CA HIS A 120 13.60 14.07 -2.39
C HIS A 120 13.44 13.01 -3.49
N ILE A 121 12.58 12.01 -3.26
CA ILE A 121 12.24 10.97 -4.25
C ILE A 121 11.66 11.59 -5.52
N LEU A 122 10.80 12.62 -5.40
CA LEU A 122 10.17 13.27 -6.54
C LEU A 122 11.10 14.24 -7.27
N SER A 123 11.98 14.95 -6.54
CA SER A 123 12.83 16.00 -7.11
C SER A 123 14.07 15.46 -7.81
N GLU A 124 14.56 14.28 -7.41
CA GLU A 124 15.79 13.69 -7.95
C GLU A 124 15.49 12.41 -8.73
N PRO A 125 15.47 12.47 -10.08
CA PRO A 125 15.02 11.36 -10.90
C PRO A 125 15.92 10.12 -10.85
N TYR A 126 17.24 10.30 -10.77
CA TYR A 126 18.18 9.19 -10.63
C TYR A 126 18.89 9.29 -9.27
N PRO A 127 18.87 8.25 -8.41
CA PRO A 127 18.32 6.90 -8.61
C PRO A 127 16.87 6.71 -8.11
N TYR A 128 16.21 7.73 -7.55
CA TYR A 128 15.05 7.50 -6.68
C TYR A 128 13.73 7.23 -7.39
N TRP A 129 13.57 7.58 -8.67
CA TRP A 129 12.40 7.14 -9.43
C TRP A 129 12.38 5.62 -9.62
N SER A 130 13.51 4.92 -9.45
CA SER A 130 13.52 3.46 -9.36
C SER A 130 12.64 2.96 -8.21
N ILE A 131 12.58 3.66 -7.07
CA ILE A 131 11.72 3.32 -5.94
C ILE A 131 10.25 3.41 -6.35
N LEU A 132 9.87 4.47 -7.06
CA LEU A 132 8.51 4.64 -7.59
C LEU A 132 8.15 3.54 -8.58
N LEU A 133 9.07 3.19 -9.48
CA LEU A 133 8.86 2.13 -10.47
C LEU A 133 8.75 0.75 -9.81
N ILE A 134 9.65 0.42 -8.89
CA ILE A 134 9.65 -0.84 -8.15
C ILE A 134 8.39 -0.95 -7.29
N SER A 135 7.97 0.15 -6.65
CA SER A 135 6.74 0.24 -5.86
C SER A 135 5.50 0.06 -6.71
N ALA A 136 5.42 0.76 -7.85
CA ALA A 136 4.33 0.61 -8.80
C ALA A 136 4.27 -0.83 -9.31
N LEU A 137 5.39 -1.38 -9.81
CA LEU A 137 5.47 -2.76 -10.29
C LEU A 137 5.06 -3.75 -9.21
N GLY A 138 5.53 -3.60 -7.97
CA GLY A 138 5.14 -4.46 -6.86
C GLY A 138 3.65 -4.40 -6.55
N THR A 139 3.07 -3.21 -6.55
CA THR A 139 1.64 -3.00 -6.32
C THR A 139 0.79 -3.60 -7.45
N PHE A 140 1.12 -3.30 -8.71
CA PHE A 140 0.45 -3.85 -9.88
C PHE A 140 0.53 -5.37 -9.94
N LEU A 141 1.72 -5.92 -9.68
CA LEU A 141 1.97 -7.35 -9.71
C LEU A 141 1.20 -8.07 -8.58
N SER A 142 1.22 -7.51 -7.37
CA SER A 142 0.48 -8.02 -6.21
C SER A 142 -1.04 -8.08 -6.48
N ILE A 143 -1.57 -7.02 -7.12
CA ILE A 143 -2.97 -6.91 -7.49
C ILE A 143 -3.36 -7.90 -8.60
N PHE A 144 -2.59 -7.94 -9.70
CA PHE A 144 -2.87 -8.82 -10.84
C PHE A 144 -2.93 -10.27 -10.38
N PHE A 145 -1.96 -10.67 -9.56
CA PHE A 145 -1.93 -11.99 -8.97
C PHE A 145 -3.01 -12.22 -7.89
N GLY A 146 -3.42 -11.20 -7.14
CA GLY A 146 -4.50 -11.29 -6.18
C GLY A 146 -5.86 -11.54 -6.85
N ASP A 147 -6.14 -10.85 -7.95
CA ASP A 147 -7.37 -11.00 -8.72
C ASP A 147 -7.39 -12.36 -9.45
N GLU A 148 -6.26 -12.78 -10.03
CA GLU A 148 -6.14 -14.09 -10.70
C GLU A 148 -6.33 -15.27 -9.74
N MET A 149 -5.84 -15.20 -8.49
CA MET A 149 -6.14 -16.26 -7.49
C MET A 149 -7.62 -16.36 -7.16
N MET A 150 -8.30 -15.22 -7.06
CA MET A 150 -9.71 -15.18 -6.70
C MET A 150 -10.59 -15.75 -7.82
N ASP A 151 -10.22 -15.50 -9.08
CA ASP A 151 -10.93 -16.02 -10.25
C ASP A 151 -10.68 -17.53 -10.47
N VAL A 152 -9.44 -17.98 -10.25
CA VAL A 152 -9.07 -19.41 -10.32
C VAL A 152 -9.65 -20.22 -9.15
N ALA A 153 -9.77 -19.64 -7.95
CA ALA A 153 -10.43 -20.29 -6.82
C ALA A 153 -11.94 -20.48 -7.05
N ALA A 154 -12.57 -19.62 -7.86
CA ALA A 154 -13.96 -19.75 -8.27
C ALA A 154 -14.18 -20.87 -9.32
N HIS A 155 -13.16 -21.15 -10.16
CA HIS A 155 -13.20 -22.21 -11.17
C HIS A 155 -12.41 -23.44 -10.71
N LYS A 156 -13.10 -24.32 -9.98
CA LYS A 156 -12.60 -25.47 -9.21
C LYS A 156 -11.91 -26.61 -10.00
N ASP A 157 -11.45 -26.41 -11.23
CA ASP A 157 -10.83 -27.47 -12.04
C ASP A 157 -9.57 -27.01 -12.80
N ARG A 158 -8.41 -27.13 -12.13
CA ARG A 158 -7.11 -27.54 -12.76
C ARG A 158 -6.02 -27.66 -11.69
N SER A 159 -5.86 -28.88 -11.17
CA SER A 159 -5.10 -29.20 -9.96
C SER A 159 -3.60 -29.46 -10.12
N ILE A 160 -2.95 -29.17 -11.26
CA ILE A 160 -1.58 -29.71 -11.49
C ILE A 160 -0.52 -28.65 -11.91
N ALA A 161 -0.88 -27.42 -12.30
CA ALA A 161 0.10 -26.36 -12.62
C ALA A 161 0.43 -25.41 -11.43
N HIS A 162 -0.06 -25.71 -10.23
CA HIS A 162 -0.24 -24.71 -9.16
C HIS A 162 0.92 -24.58 -8.14
N SER A 163 1.81 -25.57 -8.04
CA SER A 163 2.83 -25.64 -6.98
C SER A 163 4.03 -24.71 -7.19
N TYR A 164 4.45 -24.51 -8.45
CA TYR A 164 5.65 -23.71 -8.74
C TYR A 164 5.34 -22.22 -8.86
N GLY A 165 4.22 -21.84 -9.50
CA GLY A 165 3.85 -20.43 -9.68
C GLY A 165 3.71 -19.66 -8.37
N PHE A 166 3.11 -20.26 -7.34
CA PHE A 166 2.91 -19.59 -6.04
C PHE A 166 4.24 -19.31 -5.30
N LYS A 167 5.22 -20.23 -5.37
CA LYS A 167 6.53 -20.04 -4.72
C LYS A 167 7.36 -18.93 -5.39
N TYR A 168 7.47 -18.95 -6.72
CA TYR A 168 8.18 -17.89 -7.46
C TYR A 168 7.51 -16.52 -7.31
N ARG A 169 6.18 -16.51 -7.16
CA ARG A 169 5.39 -15.29 -6.99
C ARG A 169 5.60 -14.61 -5.64
N THR A 170 5.52 -15.38 -4.55
CA THR A 170 5.84 -14.87 -3.21
C THR A 170 7.31 -14.44 -3.14
N LEU A 171 8.21 -15.16 -3.81
CA LEU A 171 9.62 -14.79 -3.93
C LEU A 171 9.81 -13.47 -4.70
N MET A 172 9.06 -13.21 -5.78
CA MET A 172 9.11 -11.94 -6.50
C MET A 172 8.62 -10.77 -5.65
N VAL A 173 7.48 -10.89 -4.96
CA VAL A 173 6.97 -9.81 -4.10
C VAL A 173 7.93 -9.55 -2.94
N LEU A 174 8.45 -10.60 -2.29
CA LEU A 174 9.48 -10.47 -1.27
C LEU A 174 10.77 -9.84 -1.83
N GLY A 175 11.19 -10.24 -3.02
CA GLY A 175 12.33 -9.67 -3.71
C GLY A 175 12.17 -8.17 -3.97
N LEU A 176 10.98 -7.73 -4.42
CA LEU A 176 10.67 -6.31 -4.61
C LEU A 176 10.64 -5.54 -3.29
N CYS A 177 10.11 -6.13 -2.22
CA CYS A 177 10.18 -5.55 -0.88
C CYS A 177 11.62 -5.37 -0.40
N ILE A 178 12.47 -6.39 -0.53
CA ILE A 178 13.89 -6.33 -0.17
C ILE A 178 14.60 -5.25 -0.98
N LEU A 179 14.38 -5.23 -2.30
CA LEU A 179 14.97 -4.23 -3.20
C LEU A 179 14.54 -2.81 -2.81
N THR A 180 13.27 -2.63 -2.45
CA THR A 180 12.76 -1.33 -1.97
C THR A 180 13.46 -0.92 -0.67
N VAL A 181 13.61 -1.83 0.31
CA VAL A 181 14.35 -1.55 1.55
C VAL A 181 15.81 -1.19 1.26
N THR A 182 16.47 -1.91 0.34
CA THR A 182 17.85 -1.57 -0.07
C THR A 182 17.92 -0.20 -0.73
N ALA A 183 16.96 0.15 -1.60
CA ALA A 183 16.91 1.46 -2.24
C ALA A 183 16.68 2.59 -1.22
N TYR A 184 15.84 2.36 -0.21
CA TYR A 184 15.68 3.30 0.91
C TYR A 184 16.95 3.42 1.75
N TYR A 185 17.64 2.31 2.03
CA TYR A 185 18.91 2.36 2.76
C TYR A 185 19.95 3.19 2.02
N TYR A 186 20.04 3.03 0.70
CA TYR A 186 20.89 3.86 -0.15
C TYR A 186 20.49 5.34 -0.09
N LEU A 187 19.20 5.65 -0.16
CA LEU A 187 18.67 7.01 -0.07
C LEU A 187 18.94 7.66 1.30
N LEU A 188 18.80 6.92 2.39
CA LEU A 188 19.10 7.43 3.74
C LEU A 188 20.60 7.69 3.92
N ASN A 189 21.45 6.81 3.38
CA ASN A 189 22.89 6.97 3.42
C ASN A 189 23.37 8.16 2.58
N SER A 190 22.77 8.40 1.40
CA SER A 190 23.08 9.58 0.58
C SER A 190 22.62 10.89 1.22
N LEU A 191 21.55 10.86 2.00
CA LEU A 191 21.03 12.02 2.73
C LEU A 191 21.85 12.40 3.97
N ASN A 192 22.96 11.70 4.28
CA ASN A 192 23.77 11.90 5.50
C ASN A 192 22.90 11.96 6.77
N VAL A 193 21.78 11.21 6.80
CA VAL A 193 20.99 11.08 8.02
C VAL A 193 21.73 10.09 8.91
N VAL A 194 22.62 10.62 9.73
CA VAL A 194 23.20 9.90 10.87
C VAL A 194 22.01 9.51 11.75
N SER A 195 21.62 8.24 11.71
CA SER A 195 20.73 7.67 12.72
C SER A 195 21.40 7.88 14.08
N PRO A 196 20.78 8.57 15.06
CA PRO A 196 21.28 8.53 16.43
C PRO A 196 21.31 7.09 16.96
#